data_AF-A0A7X8CLM3-F1
#
_entry.id   AF-A0A7X8CLM3-F1
#
_cell.length_a   1.000
_cell.length_b   1.000
_cell.length_c   1.000
_cell.angle_alpha   90.00
_cell.angle_beta   90.00
_cell.angle_gamma   90.00
#
_symmetry.space_group_name_H-M   'P 1'
#
loop_
_entity.id
_entity.type
_entity.pdbx_description
1 polymer ?
#
loop_
_entity_poly.entity_id
_entity_poly.type
_entity_poly.pdbx_seq_one_letter_code
_entity_poly.pdbx_strand_id
1 'polypeptide(L)'
;MNKLTIQIRGLIALGMLILIFIMIITGIILWLAILGVMNHPGLWNAASQIHPTVGMIMFILGMVHFITNKKMFLNDLKQLKGK
;
A
#
# COMPACT_ATOMS: atom_id res chain seq x y z
N MET A 1 14.23 -12.05 -17.94
CA MET A 1 13.69 -10.84 -17.26
C MET A 1 14.90 -10.05 -16.75
N ASN A 2 15.00 -8.75 -17.04
CA ASN A 2 16.21 -7.97 -16.74
C ASN A 2 16.38 -7.76 -15.21
N LYS A 3 17.61 -7.82 -14.70
CA LYS A 3 17.96 -7.63 -13.27
C LYS A 3 17.40 -6.31 -12.72
N LEU A 4 17.46 -5.26 -13.54
CA LEU A 4 16.94 -3.93 -13.23
C LEU A 4 15.41 -3.92 -13.03
N THR A 5 14.66 -4.69 -13.84
CA THR A 5 13.19 -4.80 -13.70
C THR A 5 12.80 -5.50 -12.39
N ILE A 6 13.58 -6.50 -11.94
CA ILE A 6 13.34 -7.20 -10.67
C ILE A 6 13.57 -6.25 -9.49
N GLN A 7 14.66 -5.47 -9.53
CA GLN A 7 14.97 -4.48 -8.49
C GLN A 7 13.90 -3.41 -8.38
N ILE A 8 13.41 -2.87 -9.50
CA ILE A 8 12.32 -1.88 -9.50
C ILE A 8 11.05 -2.46 -8.87
N ARG A 9 10.66 -3.69 -9.25
CA ARG A 9 9.48 -4.35 -8.67
C ARG A 9 9.62 -4.57 -7.17
N GLY A 10 10.80 -5.00 -6.72
CA GLY A 10 11.10 -5.18 -5.30
C GLY A 10 11.06 -3.86 -4.52
N LEU A 11 11.60 -2.78 -5.09
CA LEU A 11 11.57 -1.45 -4.48
C LEU A 11 10.14 -0.92 -4.35
N ILE A 12 9.31 -1.08 -5.38
CA ILE A 12 7.89 -0.70 -5.33
C ILE A 12 7.16 -1.50 -4.23
N ALA A 13 7.39 -2.81 -4.15
CA ALA A 13 6.79 -3.65 -3.13
C ALA A 13 7.21 -3.24 -1.70
N LEU A 14 8.50 -2.95 -1.50
CA LEU A 14 9.00 -2.46 -0.21
C LEU A 14 8.41 -1.09 0.14
N GLY A 15 8.31 -0.18 -0.83
CA GLY A 15 7.66 1.11 -0.64
C GLY A 15 6.19 0.96 -0.23
N MET A 16 5.44 0.10 -0.93
CA MET A 16 4.05 -0.19 -0.56
C MET A 16 3.93 -0.79 0.85
N LEU A 17 4.84 -1.67 1.25
CA LEU A 17 4.85 -2.25 2.60
C LEU A 17 5.00 -1.17 3.67
N ILE A 18 5.91 -0.20 3.48
CA ILE A 18 6.10 0.93 4.39
C ILE A 18 4.82 1.78 4.46
N LEU A 19 4.21 2.09 3.31
CA LEU A 19 2.96 2.85 3.26
C LEU A 19 1.81 2.13 3.99
N ILE A 20 1.77 0.79 3.96
CA ILE A 20 0.79 -0.01 4.70
C ILE A 20 0.92 0.22 6.21
N PHE A 21 2.13 0.23 6.76
CA PHE A 21 2.33 0.53 8.18
C PHE A 21 1.82 1.94 8.53
N ILE A 22 2.06 2.93 7.67
CA ILE A 22 1.55 4.29 7.88
C ILE A 22 0.01 4.31 7.85
N MET A 23 -0.62 3.58 6.93
CA MET A 23 -2.08 3.46 6.84
C MET A 23 -2.68 2.80 8.08
N ILE A 24 -2.05 1.75 8.60
CA ILE A 24 -2.50 1.06 9.81
C ILE A 24 -2.44 2.03 11.01
N ILE A 25 -1.30 2.71 11.21
CA ILE A 25 -1.12 3.63 12.34
C ILE A 25 -2.14 4.77 12.27
N THR A 26 -2.25 5.44 11.11
CA THR A 26 -3.18 6.55 10.93
C THR A 26 -4.65 6.11 11.00
N GLY A 27 -4.97 4.92 10.48
CA GLY A 27 -6.31 4.33 10.58
C GLY A 27 -6.71 4.01 12.02
N ILE A 28 -5.79 3.47 12.83
CA ILE A 28 -6.02 3.23 14.27
C ILE A 28 -6.24 4.55 15.01
N ILE A 29 -5.44 5.59 14.74
CA ILE A 29 -5.62 6.92 15.35
C ILE A 29 -7.02 7.47 15.05
N LEU A 30 -7.43 7.45 13.78
CA LEU A 30 -8.75 7.93 13.36
C LEU A 30 -9.87 7.10 14.00
N TRP A 31 -9.73 5.78 14.02
CA TRP A 31 -10.73 4.89 14.60
C TRP A 31 -10.91 5.13 16.10
N LEU A 32 -9.82 5.19 16.87
CA LEU A 32 -9.86 5.46 18.31
C LEU A 32 -10.40 6.86 18.63
N ALA A 33 -10.12 7.86 17.78
CA ALA A 33 -10.66 9.20 17.93
C ALA A 33 -12.18 9.24 17.69
N ILE A 34 -12.68 8.52 16.67
CA ILE A 34 -14.13 8.41 16.41
C ILE A 34 -14.85 7.72 17.57
N LEU A 35 -14.23 6.73 18.20
CA LEU A 35 -14.78 6.06 19.40
C LEU A 35 -14.73 6.93 20.66
N GLY A 36 -14.13 8.13 20.60
CA GLY A 36 -13.95 9.00 21.77
C GLY A 36 -12.89 8.52 22.76
N VAL A 37 -12.13 7.46 22.43
CA VAL A 37 -11.07 6.89 23.28
C VAL A 37 -9.80 7.75 23.22
N MET A 38 -9.57 8.45 22.11
CA MET A 38 -8.42 9.32 21.91
C MET A 38 -8.84 10.72 21.49
N ASN A 39 -8.61 11.70 22.37
CA ASN A 39 -9.01 13.10 22.13
C ASN A 39 -7.78 14.01 22.04
N HIS A 40 -6.92 13.76 21.05
CA HIS A 40 -5.72 14.57 20.80
C HIS A 40 -5.84 15.28 19.43
N PRO A 41 -6.22 16.58 19.39
CA PRO A 41 -6.50 17.32 18.15
C PRO A 41 -5.36 17.29 17.13
N GLY A 42 -4.10 17.35 17.60
CA GLY A 42 -2.93 17.28 16.71
C GLY A 42 -2.79 15.93 15.99
N LEU A 43 -3.06 14.82 16.68
CA LEU A 43 -2.97 13.48 16.09
C LEU A 43 -4.13 13.24 15.13
N TRP A 44 -5.32 13.70 15.48
CA TRP A 44 -6.49 13.68 14.59
C TRP A 44 -6.22 14.44 13.29
N ASN A 45 -5.75 15.69 13.39
CA ASN A 45 -5.48 16.53 12.23
C ASN A 45 -4.39 15.92 11.33
N ALA A 46 -3.30 15.43 11.94
CA ALA A 46 -2.23 14.76 11.21
C ALA A 46 -2.75 13.50 10.50
N ALA A 47 -3.42 12.59 11.23
CA ALA A 47 -3.93 11.36 10.66
C ALA A 47 -5.00 11.61 9.57
N SER A 48 -5.88 12.59 9.76
CA SER A 48 -6.93 12.97 8.80
C SER A 48 -6.37 13.50 7.47
N GLN A 49 -5.17 14.09 7.49
CA GLN A 49 -4.50 14.56 6.27
C GLN A 49 -3.62 13.47 5.65
N ILE A 50 -2.87 12.74 6.48
CA ILE A 50 -1.93 11.72 6.03
C ILE A 50 -2.67 10.50 5.46
N HIS A 51 -3.70 10.01 6.14
CA HIS A 51 -4.39 8.77 5.75
C HIS A 51 -4.97 8.81 4.32
N PRO A 52 -5.77 9.81 3.91
CA PRO A 52 -6.27 9.85 2.53
C PRO A 52 -5.15 10.07 1.50
N THR A 53 -4.14 10.87 1.83
CA THR A 53 -3.00 11.14 0.93
C THR A 53 -2.19 9.87 0.68
N VAL A 54 -1.81 9.17 1.75
CA VAL A 54 -1.09 7.90 1.66
C VAL A 54 -1.95 6.83 0.98
N GLY A 55 -3.26 6.79 1.26
CA GLY A 55 -4.20 5.91 0.57
C GLY A 55 -4.19 6.12 -0.94
N MET A 56 -4.19 7.37 -1.41
CA MET A 56 -4.11 7.69 -2.84
C MET A 56 -2.76 7.30 -3.45
N ILE A 57 -1.64 7.58 -2.77
CA ILE A 57 -0.30 7.18 -3.22
C ILE A 57 -0.21 5.65 -3.33
N MET A 58 -0.72 4.94 -2.32
CA MET A 58 -0.74 3.48 -2.29
C MET A 58 -1.60 2.91 -3.41
N PHE A 59 -2.75 3.52 -3.72
CA PHE A 59 -3.58 3.12 -4.84
C PHE A 59 -2.82 3.23 -6.18
N ILE A 60 -2.18 4.38 -6.43
CA ILE A 60 -1.38 4.60 -7.65
C ILE A 60 -0.24 3.59 -7.74
N LEU A 61 0.53 3.42 -6.66
CA LEU A 61 1.62 2.44 -6.62
C LEU A 61 1.11 1.01 -6.78
N GLY A 62 -0.07 0.69 -6.25
CA GLY A 62 -0.73 -0.60 -6.44
C GLY A 62 -1.08 -0.87 -7.90
N MET A 63 -1.58 0.13 -8.64
CA MET A 63 -1.80 0.01 -10.09
C MET A 63 -0.48 -0.19 -10.85
N VAL A 64 0.55 0.60 -10.54
CA VAL A 64 1.87 0.47 -11.17
C VAL A 64 2.48 -0.90 -10.86
N HIS A 65 2.37 -1.36 -9.61
CA HIS A 65 2.81 -2.68 -9.19
C HIS A 65 2.05 -3.76 -9.97
N PHE A 66 0.73 -3.69 -10.05
CA PHE A 66 -0.05 -4.65 -10.82
C PHE A 66 0.36 -4.69 -12.30
N ILE A 67 0.49 -3.54 -12.96
CA ILE A 67 0.89 -3.44 -14.38
C ILE A 67 2.28 -4.05 -14.61
N THR A 68 3.25 -3.70 -13.77
CA THR A 68 4.63 -4.19 -13.88
C THR A 68 4.77 -5.69 -13.56
N ASN A 69 3.82 -6.25 -12.80
CA ASN A 69 3.79 -7.66 -12.43
C ASN A 69 2.82 -8.50 -13.29
N LYS A 70 1.98 -7.88 -14.13
CA LYS A 70 0.89 -8.54 -14.87
C LYS A 70 1.34 -9.76 -15.67
N LYS A 71 2.48 -9.68 -16.38
CA LYS A 71 3.00 -10.82 -17.15
C LYS A 71 3.38 -12.00 -16.28
N MET A 72 3.97 -11.75 -15.11
CA MET A 72 4.33 -12.81 -14.15
C MET A 72 3.06 -13.40 -13.55
N PHE A 73 2.13 -12.56 -13.10
CA PHE A 73 0.83 -13.00 -12.60
C PHE A 73 0.04 -13.87 -13.59
N LEU A 74 0.01 -13.49 -14.88
CA LEU A 74 -0.63 -14.29 -15.92
C LEU A 74 0.10 -15.61 -16.18
N ASN A 75 1.43 -15.63 -16.10
CA ASN A 75 2.20 -16.86 -16.20
C ASN A 75 1.95 -17.78 -15.00
N ASP A 76 1.91 -17.22 -13.78
CA ASP A 76 1.60 -17.96 -12.57
C ASP A 76 0.17 -18.53 -12.64
N LEU A 77 -0.80 -17.74 -13.11
CA LEU A 77 -2.16 -18.23 -13.37
C LEU A 77 -2.19 -19.35 -14.42
N LYS A 78 -1.40 -19.27 -15.49
CA LYS A 78 -1.30 -20.36 -16.48
C LYS A 78 -0.66 -21.61 -15.87
N GLN A 79 0.35 -21.46 -15.02
CA GLN A 79 0.97 -22.58 -14.31
C GLN A 79 0.02 -23.21 -13.29
N LEU A 80 -0.74 -22.39 -12.56
CA LEU A 80 -1.77 -22.84 -11.62
C LEU A 80 -2.95 -23.50 -12.35
N LYS A 81 -3.25 -23.05 -13.57
CA LYS A 81 -4.24 -23.70 -14.46
C LYS A 81 -3.70 -24.95 -15.15
N GLY A 82 -2.43 -25.33 -14.93
CA GLY A 82 -1.91 -26.61 -15.40
C GLY A 82 -2.03 -26.78 -16.92
N LYS A 83 -2.03 -27.97 -17.53
CA LYS A 83 -2.71 -29.18 -17.06
C LYS A 83 -4.18 -28.92 -16.74
#